data_AF-A0A6G2VWA4-F1
#
_entry.id   AF-A0A6G2VWA4-F1
#
_cell.length_a   1.000
_cell.length_b   1.000
_cell.length_c   1.000
_cell.angle_alpha   90.00
_cell.angle_beta   90.00
_cell.angle_gamma   90.00
#
_symmetry.space_group_name_H-M   'P 1'
#
loop_
_entity.id
_entity.type
_entity.pdbx_description
1 polymer ?
#
loop_
_entity_poly.entity_id
_entity_poly.type
_entity_poly.pdbx_seq_one_letter_code
_entity_poly.pdbx_strand_id
1 'polypeptide(L)' 'MSKVTEETVRRVNGLTARWAQTPSEGTVFSAPCVWPLLAFLADGAAGPARAELAGALGVPAGQAAGAA' A
#
# COMPACT_ATOMS: atom_id res chain seq x y z
N MET A 1 -15.32 -5.15 -16.19
CA MET A 1 -14.32 -5.61 -15.21
C MET A 1 -13.08 -4.74 -15.34
N SER A 2 -12.75 -3.94 -14.33
CA SER A 2 -11.42 -3.30 -14.28
C SER A 2 -10.38 -4.40 -14.05
N LYS A 3 -9.31 -4.44 -14.86
CA LYS A 3 -8.21 -5.40 -14.68
C LYS A 3 -7.23 -4.82 -13.67
N VAL A 4 -6.95 -5.56 -12.60
CA VAL A 4 -5.81 -5.25 -11.72
C VAL A 4 -4.54 -5.31 -12.55
N THR A 5 -3.71 -4.27 -12.49
CA THR A 5 -2.45 -4.22 -13.23
C THR A 5 -1.39 -5.09 -12.55
N GLU A 6 -0.49 -5.68 -13.33
CA GLU A 6 0.66 -6.41 -12.75
C GLU A 6 1.52 -5.51 -11.85
N GLU A 7 1.56 -4.22 -12.15
CA GLU A 7 2.28 -3.24 -11.34
C GLU A 7 1.67 -3.08 -9.95
N THR A 8 0.34 -2.97 -9.86
CA THR A 8 -0.36 -2.94 -8.55
C THR A 8 -0.08 -4.23 -7.77
N VAL A 9 -0.12 -5.40 -8.43
CA VAL A 9 0.22 -6.68 -7.78
C VAL A 9 1.66 -6.68 -7.25
N ARG A 10 2.64 -6.21 -8.04
CA ARG A 10 4.04 -6.10 -7.60
C ARG A 10 4.21 -5.18 -6.39
N ARG A 11 3.54 -4.03 -6.39
CA ARG A 11 3.59 -3.06 -5.27
C ARG A 11 3.00 -3.63 -3.99
N VAL A 12 1.82 -4.27 -4.08
CA VAL A 12 1.17 -4.93 -2.94
C VAL A 12 2.05 -6.05 -2.39
N ASN A 13 2.63 -6.90 -3.25
CA ASN A 13 3.53 -7.97 -2.81
C ASN A 13 4.81 -7.43 -2.16
N GLY A 14 5.35 -6.30 -2.64
CA GLY A 14 6.46 -5.61 -2.01
C GLY A 14 6.12 -5.13 -0.60
N LEU A 15 4.91 -4.59 -0.39
CA LEU A 15 4.42 -4.23 0.95
C LEU A 15 4.30 -5.47 1.85
N THR A 16 3.69 -6.55 1.33
CA THR A 16 3.57 -7.83 2.05
C THR A 16 4.93 -8.36 2.50
N ALA A 17 5.93 -8.38 1.60
CA ALA A 17 7.26 -8.89 1.89
C ALA A 17 8.02 -8.04 2.91
N ARG A 18 7.82 -6.72 2.90
CA ARG A 18 8.37 -5.82 3.92
C ARG A 18 7.74 -6.06 5.29
N TRP A 19 6.42 -6.20 5.34
CA TRP A 19 5.74 -6.50 6.60
C TRP A 19 6.15 -7.85 7.14
N ALA A 20 6.29 -8.89 6.30
CA ALA A 20 6.70 -10.23 6.72
C ALA A 20 8.06 -10.31 7.44
N GLN A 21 8.90 -9.27 7.34
CA GLN A 21 10.21 -9.22 8.01
C GLN A 21 10.15 -8.75 9.47
N THR A 22 9.03 -8.17 9.91
CA THR A 22 8.89 -7.55 11.24
C THR A 22 7.95 -8.23 12.25
N PRO A 23 7.00 -9.15 11.91
CA PRO A 23 6.05 -9.66 12.88
C PRO A 23 6.70 -10.56 13.93
N SER A 24 6.07 -10.58 15.10
CA SER A 24 6.29 -11.63 16.09
C SER A 24 5.62 -12.94 15.67
N GLU A 25 6.09 -14.05 16.25
CA GLU A 25 5.49 -15.37 16.02
C GLU A 25 3.97 -15.35 16.28
N GLY A 26 3.19 -15.99 15.41
CA GLY A 26 1.73 -16.03 15.51
C GLY A 26 1.00 -14.79 14.98
N THR A 27 1.70 -13.79 14.45
CA THR A 27 1.05 -12.62 13.82
C THR A 27 0.45 -12.98 12.45
N VAL A 28 -0.83 -12.67 12.25
CA VAL A 28 -1.51 -12.76 10.95
C VAL A 28 -1.66 -11.36 10.37
N PHE A 29 -1.34 -11.17 9.09
CA PHE A 29 -1.49 -9.91 8.39
C PHE A 29 -1.90 -10.12 6.93
N SER A 30 -2.55 -9.10 6.35
CA SER A 30 -2.90 -9.08 4.93
C SER A 30 -2.66 -7.68 4.37
N ALA A 31 -1.47 -7.47 3.80
CA ALA A 31 -1.18 -6.23 3.09
C ALA A 31 -2.12 -6.01 1.87
N PRO A 32 -2.52 -7.04 1.08
CA PRO A 32 -3.49 -6.84 0.01
C PRO A 32 -4.83 -6.25 0.48
N CYS A 33 -5.31 -6.65 1.66
CA CYS A 33 -6.56 -6.11 2.21
C CYS A 33 -6.43 -4.67 2.68
N VAL A 34 -5.26 -4.28 3.21
CA VAL A 34 -5.04 -2.97 3.82
C VAL A 34 -4.53 -1.94 2.82
N TRP A 35 -3.88 -2.37 1.73
CA TRP A 35 -3.27 -1.49 0.74
C TRP A 35 -4.26 -0.48 0.13
N PRO A 36 -5.50 -0.85 -0.29
CA PRO A 36 -6.50 0.11 -0.75
C PRO A 36 -6.83 1.21 0.27
N LEU A 37 -6.98 0.84 1.55
CA LEU A 37 -7.30 1.78 2.62
C LEU A 37 -6.17 2.80 2.84
N LEU A 38 -4.92 2.32 2.82
CA LEU A 38 -3.75 3.18 2.88
C LEU A 38 -3.62 4.08 1.66
N ALA A 39 -4.05 3.60 0.49
CA ALA A 39 -4.05 4.38 -0.75
C ALA A 39 -5.02 5.56 -0.70
N PHE A 40 -6.24 5.35 -0.18
CA PHE A 40 -7.17 6.45 0.09
C PHE A 40 -6.65 7.43 1.15
N LEU A 41 -6.01 6.92 2.21
CA LEU A 41 -5.39 7.76 3.22
C LEU A 41 -4.27 8.62 2.62
N ALA A 42 -3.44 8.06 1.74
CA ALA A 42 -2.35 8.77 1.09
C ALA A 42 -2.85 9.93 0.23
N ASP A 43 -3.95 9.74 -0.50
CA ASP A 43 -4.54 10.76 -1.37
C ASP A 43 -5.00 11.99 -0.59
N GLY A 44 -5.66 11.76 0.55
CA GLY A 44 -6.11 12.81 1.47
C GLY A 44 -5.05 13.35 2.45
N ALA A 45 -3.88 12.70 2.55
CA ALA A 45 -2.83 13.09 3.47
C ALA A 45 -2.08 14.35 3.03
N ALA A 46 -1.59 15.11 4.00
CA ALA A 46 -0.69 16.25 3.83
C ALA A 46 0.58 16.08 4.68
N GLY A 47 1.59 16.90 4.40
CA GLY A 47 2.83 16.91 5.18
C GLY A 47 3.59 15.58 5.13
N PRO A 48 4.35 15.23 6.19
CA PRO A 48 5.20 14.04 6.23
C PRO A 48 4.45 12.73 5.96
N ALA A 49 3.23 12.60 6.50
CA ALA A 49 2.40 11.40 6.32
C ALA A 49 2.12 11.09 4.84
N ARG A 50 1.95 12.12 4.01
CA ARG A 50 1.75 11.95 2.55
C ARG A 50 2.96 11.27 1.89
N ALA A 51 4.17 11.71 2.26
CA ALA A 51 5.41 11.18 1.71
C ALA A 51 5.69 9.75 2.20
N GLU A 52 5.47 9.50 3.49
CA GLU A 52 5.65 8.17 4.09
C GLU A 52 4.70 7.15 3.47
N LEU A 53 3.41 7.48 3.33
CA LEU A 53 2.41 6.62 2.72
C LEU A 53 2.73 6.35 1.24
N ALA A 54 3.11 7.38 0.48
CA ALA A 54 3.51 7.21 -0.92
C ALA A 54 4.71 6.26 -1.08
N GLY A 55 5.72 6.40 -0.21
CA GLY A 55 6.88 5.52 -0.17
C GLY A 55 6.50 4.08 0.22
N ALA A 56 5.61 3.92 1.20
CA ALA A 56 5.15 2.60 1.63
C ALA A 56 4.32 1.88 0.55
N LEU A 57 3.49 2.61 -0.18
CA LEU A 57 2.62 2.09 -1.24
C LEU A 57 3.35 1.86 -2.57
N GLY A 58 4.46 2.57 -2.80
CA GLY A 58 5.17 2.58 -4.08
C GLY A 58 4.39 3.33 -5.18
N VAL A 59 3.48 4.23 -4.80
CA VAL A 59 2.65 5.03 -5.70
C VAL A 59 2.68 6.50 -5.25
N PRO A 60 2.73 7.48 -6.16
CA PRO A 60 2.51 8.86 -5.78
C PRO A 60 1.17 9.04 -5.05
N ALA A 61 1.17 9.77 -3.93
CA ALA A 61 -0.02 9.94 -3.08
C ALA A 61 -1.27 10.40 -3.86
N GLY A 62 -1.14 11.36 -4.77
CA GLY A 62 -2.25 11.88 -5.58
C GLY A 62 -2.77 10.94 -6.68
N GLN A 63 -2.15 9.76 -6.83
CA GLN A 63 -2.58 8.70 -7.75
C GLN A 63 -2.97 7.43 -6.99
N ALA A 64 -2.76 7.40 -5.66
CA ALA A 64 -2.89 6.19 -4.87
C ALA A 64 -4.35 5.70 -4.83
N ALA A 65 -5.31 6.59 -4.55
CA ALA A 65 -6.73 6.24 -4.55
C ALA A 65 -7.23 5.68 -5.90
N GLY A 66 -6.72 6.20 -7.02
CA GLY A 66 -7.07 5.69 -8.36
C GLY A 66 -6.40 4.36 -8.72
N ALA A 67 -5.38 3.94 -7.97
CA ALA A 67 -4.69 2.67 -8.18
C ALA A 67 -5.27 1.51 -7.34
N ALA A 68 -6.21 1.80 -6.44
CA ALA A 68 -6.94 0.86 -5.60
C ALA A 68 -8.16 0.27 -6.32
#